data_AF-V4PWE6-F1
#
_entry.id   AF-V4PWE6-F1
#
_cell.length_a   1.000
_cell.length_b   1.000
_cell.length_c   1.000
_cell.angle_alpha   90.00
_cell.angle_beta   90.00
_cell.angle_gamma   90.00
#
_symmetry.space_group_name_H-M   'P 1'
#
loop_
_entity.id
_entity.type
_entity.pdbx_description
1 polymer ?
#
loop_
_entity_poly.entity_id
_entity_poly.type
_entity_poly.pdbx_seq_one_letter_code
_entity_poly.pdbx_strand_id
1 'polypeptide(L)'
;MDTSALLTLQSAQSQASAAGETRLTGRVHTAQADQNAKLGADFESMVLSNLLKPMFEGLTTDGPFGGGEGEAAMRSFQIDAMAQNITDRGGIGISDMMQKQLIKLQEGSL
;
A
#
# COMPACT_ATOMS: atom_id res chain seq x y z
N MET A 1 -25.34 -43.51 29.99
CA MET A 1 -24.53 -42.33 30.39
C MET A 1 -23.35 -42.30 29.44
N ASP A 2 -23.60 -41.83 28.23
CA ASP A 2 -22.79 -42.03 27.04
C ASP A 2 -21.56 -41.12 27.03
N THR A 3 -20.48 -41.60 27.64
CA THR A 3 -19.17 -40.93 27.70
C THR A 3 -18.59 -40.69 26.31
N SER A 4 -18.92 -41.54 25.34
CA SER A 4 -18.51 -41.40 23.93
C SER A 4 -19.18 -40.21 23.23
N ALA A 5 -20.43 -39.89 23.58
CA ALA A 5 -21.14 -38.73 23.02
C ALA A 5 -20.52 -37.42 23.51
N LEU A 6 -20.10 -37.37 24.78
CA LEU A 6 -19.46 -36.21 25.39
C LEU A 6 -18.06 -35.95 24.80
N LEU A 7 -17.28 -37.01 24.55
CA LEU A 7 -15.97 -36.90 23.90
C LEU A 7 -16.08 -36.44 22.43
N THR A 8 -17.13 -36.89 21.74
CA THR A 8 -17.39 -36.47 20.34
C THR A 8 -17.82 -35.01 20.28
N LEU A 9 -18.63 -34.55 21.25
CA LEU A 9 -19.04 -33.14 21.33
C LEU A 9 -17.87 -32.22 21.68
N GLN A 10 -16.99 -32.65 22.59
CA GLN A 10 -15.83 -31.89 23.01
C GLN A 10 -14.79 -31.76 21.88
N SER A 11 -14.52 -32.84 21.14
CA SER A 11 -13.65 -32.80 19.97
C SER A 11 -14.23 -31.99 18.79
N ALA A 12 -15.56 -31.94 18.64
CA ALA A 12 -16.22 -31.05 17.70
C ALA A 12 -16.09 -29.57 18.08
N GLN A 13 -16.19 -29.23 19.38
CA GLN A 13 -15.94 -27.87 19.88
C GLN A 13 -14.49 -27.44 19.69
N SER A 14 -13.51 -28.32 19.96
CA SER A 14 -12.09 -27.99 19.77
C SER A 14 -11.75 -27.67 18.32
N GLN A 15 -12.33 -28.41 17.36
CA GLN A 15 -12.11 -28.18 15.93
C GLN A 15 -12.79 -26.89 15.43
N ALA A 16 -13.96 -26.55 15.98
CA ALA A 16 -14.65 -25.30 15.64
C ALA A 16 -13.85 -24.06 16.11
N SER A 17 -13.22 -24.13 17.29
CA SER A 17 -12.37 -23.06 17.83
C SER A 17 -11.09 -22.84 17.00
N ALA A 18 -10.39 -23.92 16.62
CA ALA A 18 -9.16 -23.85 15.83
C ALA A 18 -9.40 -23.31 14.39
N ALA A 19 -10.55 -23.63 13.80
CA ALA A 19 -10.96 -23.07 12.51
C ALA A 19 -11.28 -21.57 12.58
N GLY A 20 -11.77 -21.09 13.74
CA GLY A 20 -11.99 -19.67 14.01
C GLY A 20 -10.69 -18.88 14.09
N GLU A 21 -9.71 -19.38 14.85
CA GLU A 21 -8.40 -18.73 15.03
C GLU A 21 -7.61 -18.63 13.71
N THR A 22 -7.60 -19.69 12.91
CA THR A 22 -6.93 -19.68 11.59
C THR A 22 -7.51 -18.63 10.65
N ARG A 23 -8.84 -18.44 10.67
CA ARG A 23 -9.53 -17.44 9.83
C ARG A 23 -9.25 -16.01 10.30
N LEU A 24 -9.17 -15.77 11.60
CA LEU A 24 -8.82 -14.44 12.13
C LEU A 24 -7.38 -14.08 11.77
N THR A 25 -6.42 -14.97 12.00
CA THR A 25 -5.01 -14.74 11.64
C THR A 25 -4.82 -14.54 10.14
N GLY A 26 -5.51 -15.32 9.30
CA GLY A 26 -5.51 -15.12 7.85
C GLY A 26 -6.02 -13.73 7.45
N ARG A 27 -7.11 -13.24 8.05
CA ARG A 27 -7.67 -11.91 7.80
C ARG A 27 -6.73 -10.77 8.23
N VAL A 28 -6.02 -10.95 9.35
CA VAL A 28 -5.04 -9.97 9.84
C VAL A 28 -3.86 -9.90 8.87
N HIS A 29 -3.35 -11.05 8.41
CA HIS A 29 -2.28 -11.08 7.41
C HIS A 29 -2.67 -10.43 6.08
N THR A 30 -3.88 -10.69 5.57
CA THR A 30 -4.35 -10.04 4.33
C THR A 30 -4.49 -8.52 4.50
N ALA A 31 -5.06 -8.08 5.62
CA ALA A 31 -5.20 -6.64 5.89
C ALA A 31 -3.84 -5.94 6.01
N GLN A 32 -2.85 -6.60 6.59
CA GLN A 32 -1.50 -6.06 6.73
C GLN A 32 -0.74 -6.06 5.39
N ALA A 33 -0.97 -7.07 4.53
CA ALA A 33 -0.46 -7.07 3.16
C ALA A 33 -1.04 -5.91 2.34
N ASP A 34 -2.35 -5.65 2.44
CA ASP A 34 -3.01 -4.51 1.77
C ASP A 34 -2.44 -3.16 2.24
N GLN A 35 -2.18 -3.02 3.54
CA GLN A 35 -1.56 -1.81 4.11
C GLN A 35 -0.13 -1.60 3.60
N ASN A 36 0.68 -2.66 3.56
CA ASN A 36 2.05 -2.60 3.03
C ASN A 36 2.04 -2.23 1.53
N ALA A 37 1.09 -2.78 0.76
CA ALA A 37 0.93 -2.47 -0.65
C ALA A 37 0.58 -1.01 -0.90
N LYS A 38 -0.38 -0.48 -0.14
CA LYS A 38 -0.74 0.93 -0.19
C LYS A 38 0.44 1.84 0.17
N LEU A 39 1.19 1.51 1.22
CA LEU A 39 2.35 2.29 1.63
C LEU A 39 3.44 2.31 0.56
N GLY A 40 3.63 1.18 -0.15
CA GLY A 40 4.52 1.10 -1.31
C GLY A 40 4.11 2.02 -2.44
N ALA A 41 2.82 2.02 -2.80
CA ALA A 41 2.28 2.88 -3.84
C ALA A 41 2.40 4.37 -3.47
N ASP A 42 2.07 4.74 -2.23
CA ASP A 42 2.19 6.12 -1.75
C ASP A 42 3.65 6.62 -1.80
N PHE A 43 4.60 5.77 -1.41
CA PHE A 43 6.03 6.10 -1.49
C PHE A 43 6.49 6.27 -2.93
N GLU A 44 6.10 5.35 -3.82
CA GLU A 44 6.46 5.41 -5.23
C GLU A 44 5.89 6.67 -5.90
N SER A 45 4.65 7.04 -5.58
CA SER A 45 4.03 8.29 -6.03
C SER A 45 4.86 9.52 -5.61
N MET A 46 5.29 9.59 -4.34
CA MET A 46 6.16 10.69 -3.87
C MET A 46 7.52 10.72 -4.57
N VAL A 47 8.13 9.56 -4.80
CA VAL A 47 9.40 9.45 -5.53
C VAL A 47 9.23 9.93 -6.96
N LEU A 48 8.17 9.47 -7.64
CA LEU A 48 7.84 9.90 -8.99
C LEU A 48 7.58 11.41 -9.05
N SER A 49 6.79 11.99 -8.14
CA SER A 49 6.59 13.44 -8.07
C SER A 49 7.92 14.18 -8.00
N ASN A 50 8.86 13.73 -7.15
CA ASN A 50 10.16 14.38 -7.01
C ASN A 50 11.06 14.21 -8.25
N LEU A 51 10.93 13.10 -8.99
CA LEU A 51 11.65 12.88 -10.24
C LEU A 51 11.03 13.63 -11.41
N LEU A 52 9.71 13.86 -11.40
CA LEU A 52 9.01 14.61 -12.45
C LEU A 52 9.17 16.12 -12.28
N LYS A 53 9.26 16.65 -11.04
CA LYS A 53 9.40 18.10 -10.76
C LYS A 53 10.44 18.82 -11.64
N PRO A 54 11.69 18.35 -11.79
CA PRO A 54 12.71 19.03 -12.59
C PRO A 54 12.34 19.19 -14.08
N MET A 55 11.52 18.29 -14.63
CA MET A 55 11.06 18.39 -16.02
C MET A 55 10.11 19.58 -16.24
N PHE A 56 9.41 20.01 -15.18
CA PHE A 56 8.46 21.12 -15.23
C PHE A 56 9.02 22.41 -14.63
N GLU A 57 10.06 22.34 -13.79
CA GLU A 57 10.79 23.52 -13.30
C GLU A 57 11.60 24.21 -14.42
N GLY A 58 12.07 23.46 -15.41
CA GLY A 58 12.75 24.02 -16.59
C GLY A 58 11.82 24.66 -17.63
N LEU A 59 10.50 24.49 -17.50
CA LEU A 59 9.51 25.16 -18.34
C LEU A 59 9.28 26.58 -17.81
N THR A 60 10.11 27.53 -18.23
CA THR A 60 9.94 28.95 -17.92
C THR A 60 8.65 29.47 -18.55
N THR A 61 7.64 29.75 -17.74
CA THR A 61 6.41 30.49 -18.10
C THR A 61 6.67 31.99 -18.28
N ASP A 62 7.80 32.36 -18.90
CA ASP A 62 8.27 33.74 -19.13
C ASP A 62 7.65 34.40 -20.38
N GLY A 63 6.44 33.99 -20.74
CA GLY A 63 5.64 34.65 -21.77
C GLY A 63 4.64 35.63 -21.14
N PRO A 64 4.21 36.70 -21.85
CA PRO A 64 3.18 37.64 -21.37
C PRO A 64 1.80 37.01 -21.08
N PHE A 65 1.66 35.68 -21.24
CA PHE A 65 0.48 34.87 -20.96
C PHE A 65 0.72 33.79 -19.88
N GLY A 66 1.85 33.83 -19.16
CA GLY A 66 2.16 32.89 -18.07
C GLY A 66 1.36 33.21 -16.79
N GLY A 67 0.80 32.19 -16.14
CA GLY A 67 -0.10 32.30 -14.99
C GLY A 67 0.58 32.48 -13.62
N GLY A 68 1.88 32.80 -13.60
CA GLY A 68 2.63 33.17 -12.39
C GLY A 68 2.59 32.13 -11.26
N GLU A 69 2.65 32.61 -10.01
CA GLU A 69 2.65 31.78 -8.79
C GLU A 69 1.39 30.89 -8.66
N GLY A 70 0.23 31.36 -9.15
CA GLY A 70 -1.01 30.59 -9.11
C GLY A 70 -0.95 29.36 -10.02
N GLU A 71 -0.34 29.49 -11.20
CA GLU A 71 -0.11 28.38 -12.11
C GLU A 71 0.95 27.41 -11.55
N ALA A 72 1.99 27.91 -10.89
CA ALA A 72 3.01 27.06 -10.27
C ALA A 72 2.43 26.13 -9.19
N ALA A 73 1.49 26.63 -8.38
CA ALA A 73 0.77 25.81 -7.40
C ALA A 73 -0.08 24.74 -8.10
N MET A 74 -0.86 25.11 -9.12
CA MET A 74 -1.68 24.15 -9.90
C MET A 74 -0.83 23.11 -10.63
N ARG A 75 0.35 23.50 -11.12
CA ARG A 75 1.31 22.61 -11.78
C ARG A 75 1.84 21.57 -10.81
N SER A 76 2.15 21.95 -9.58
CA SER A 76 2.58 21.03 -8.54
C SER A 76 1.52 19.96 -8.26
N PHE A 77 0.25 20.38 -8.10
CA PHE A 77 -0.87 19.44 -7.97
C PHE A 77 -1.05 18.54 -9.20
N GLN A 78 -0.83 19.07 -10.40
CA GLN A 78 -0.91 18.30 -11.63
C GLN A 78 0.20 17.25 -11.73
N ILE A 79 1.42 17.60 -11.34
CA ILE A 79 2.56 16.66 -11.30
C ILE A 79 2.29 15.54 -10.30
N ASP A 80 1.77 15.88 -9.12
CA ASP A 80 1.39 14.87 -8.11
C ASP A 80 0.30 13.93 -8.62
N ALA A 81 -0.71 14.46 -9.32
CA ALA A 81 -1.74 13.64 -9.94
C ALA A 81 -1.19 12.74 -11.06
N MET A 82 -0.20 13.22 -11.83
CA MET A 82 0.48 12.41 -12.84
C MET A 82 1.29 11.29 -12.19
N ALA A 83 2.06 11.59 -11.14
CA ALA A 83 2.83 10.61 -10.40
C ALA A 83 1.94 9.51 -9.82
N GLN A 84 0.81 9.89 -9.18
CA GLN A 84 -0.18 8.96 -8.68
C GLN A 84 -0.75 8.07 -9.80
N ASN A 85 -1.10 8.67 -10.94
CA ASN A 85 -1.65 7.93 -12.07
C ASN A 85 -0.66 6.93 -12.69
N ILE A 86 0.63 7.27 -12.71
CA ILE A 86 1.70 6.37 -13.14
C ILE A 86 1.81 5.20 -12.18
N THR A 87 1.82 5.45 -10.87
CA THR A 87 1.82 4.40 -9.85
C THR A 87 0.61 3.47 -9.99
N ASP A 88 -0.60 4.03 -10.12
CA ASP A 88 -1.85 3.25 -10.20
C ASP A 88 -1.91 2.37 -11.47
N ARG A 89 -1.23 2.78 -12.54
CA ARG A 89 -1.19 2.05 -13.84
C ARG A 89 -0.13 0.96 -13.91
N GLY A 90 0.61 0.73 -12.84
CA GLY A 90 1.63 -0.32 -12.76
C GLY A 90 3.01 0.16 -12.35
N GLY A 91 3.21 1.48 -12.22
CA GLY A 91 4.43 2.07 -11.68
C GLY A 91 5.71 1.65 -12.41
N ILE A 92 6.82 1.86 -11.72
CA ILE A 92 8.20 1.49 -12.05
C ILE A 92 8.75 0.40 -11.12
N GLY A 93 7.94 -0.11 -10.17
CA GLY A 93 8.26 -1.27 -9.32
C GLY A 93 9.00 -0.93 -8.02
N ILE A 94 9.04 0.34 -7.62
CA ILE A 94 9.63 0.75 -6.34
C ILE A 94 8.75 0.29 -5.17
N SER A 95 7.43 0.38 -5.33
CA SER A 95 6.43 -0.11 -4.38
C SER A 95 6.64 -1.58 -4.02
N ASP A 96 6.87 -2.45 -5.01
CA ASP A 96 7.13 -3.88 -4.82
C ASP A 96 8.43 -4.15 -4.04
N MET A 97 9.49 -3.40 -4.34
CA MET A 97 10.75 -3.51 -3.60
C MET A 97 10.58 -3.10 -2.13
N MET A 98 9.84 -2.02 -1.89
CA MET A 98 9.56 -1.51 -0.56
C MET A 98 8.69 -2.49 0.25
N GLN A 99 7.64 -3.02 -0.35
CA GLN A 99 6.79 -4.06 0.25
C GLN A 99 7.60 -5.29 0.69
N LYS A 100 8.47 -5.81 -0.18
CA LYS A 100 9.35 -6.95 0.16
C LYS A 100 10.26 -6.62 1.33
N GLN A 101 10.76 -5.39 1.42
CA GLN A 101 11.63 -4.97 2.50
C GLN A 101 10.86 -4.81 3.82
N LEU A 102 9.62 -4.29 3.79
CA LEU A 102 8.74 -4.22 4.96
C LEU A 102 8.40 -5.60 5.50
N ILE A 103 8.10 -6.56 4.63
CA ILE A 103 7.82 -7.94 5.03
C ILE A 103 9.04 -8.54 5.72
N LYS A 104 10.24 -8.39 5.14
CA LYS A 104 11.48 -8.87 5.78
C LYS A 104 11.73 -8.24 7.16
N LEU A 105 11.45 -6.95 7.32
CA LEU A 105 11.59 -6.27 8.61
C LEU A 105 10.57 -6.77 9.63
N GLN A 106 9.35 -7.09 9.19
CA GLN A 106 8.29 -7.65 10.04
C GLN A 106 8.62 -9.11 10.43
N GLU A 107 9.18 -9.90 9.52
CA GLU A 107 9.62 -11.28 9.78
C GLU A 107 10.81 -11.34 10.75
N GLY A 108 11.74 -10.38 10.68
CA GLY A 108 12.89 -10.32 11.60
C GLY A 108 12.56 -9.78 13.00
N SER A 109 11.34 -9.28 13.23
CA SER A 109 10.88 -8.75 14.52
C SER A 109 9.98 -9.72 15.30
N LEU A 110 9.75 -10.93 14.78
CA LEU A 110 9.02 -12.03 15.42
C LEU A 110 9.98 -13.16 15.85
#